data_AF-A0A3L7UFI7-F1
#
_entry.id   AF-A0A3L7UFI7-F1
#
_cell.length_a   1.000
_cell.length_b   1.000
_cell.length_c   1.000
_cell.angle_alpha   90.00
_cell.angle_beta   90.00
_cell.angle_gamma   90.00
#
_symmetry.space_group_name_H-M   'P 1'
#
loop_
_entity.id
_entity.type
_entity.pdbx_description
1 polymer ?
#
loop_
_entity_poly.entity_id
_entity_poly.type
_entity_poly.pdbx_seq_one_letter_code
_entity_poly.pdbx_strand_id
1 'polypeptide(L)'
;MISQQSRLVAITRTVLIAGWLAAVGLPPVILLRARTEWLNDLGRPEVQEQWDAFRIDMQKQTGRDGTVQRKVPKSTEPPLRVWLRDYHWLAIAAWILFGTVLSFFTGLMVMGTVRQIVTPPFLAEVSREPERLRSVGDRPEKGLQ
;
A
#
# COMPACT_ATOMS: atom_id res chain seq x y z
N MET A 1 -9.91 32.95 11.85
CA MET A 1 -9.99 31.88 10.81
C MET A 1 -8.66 31.15 10.58
N ILE A 2 -7.48 31.80 10.65
CA ILE A 2 -6.14 31.18 10.45
C ILE A 2 -5.85 30.01 11.44
N SER A 3 -6.36 30.07 12.67
CA SER A 3 -6.18 29.02 13.69
C SER A 3 -6.92 27.71 13.40
N GLN A 4 -8.00 27.74 12.62
CA GLN A 4 -8.80 26.55 12.33
C GLN A 4 -8.22 25.77 11.14
N GLN A 5 -7.69 26.48 10.14
CA GLN A 5 -7.05 25.88 8.96
C GLN A 5 -5.78 25.11 9.33
N SER A 6 -4.94 25.68 10.21
CA SER A 6 -3.72 25.02 10.70
C SER A 6 -4.02 23.75 11.51
N ARG A 7 -5.10 23.75 12.31
CA ARG A 7 -5.55 22.58 13.07
C ARG A 7 -6.00 21.44 12.17
N LEU A 8 -6.79 21.72 11.13
CA LEU A 8 -7.27 20.69 10.21
C LEU A 8 -6.12 20.00 9.47
N VAL A 9 -5.15 20.77 8.98
CA VAL A 9 -3.96 20.21 8.32
C VAL A 9 -3.13 19.34 9.28
N ALA A 10 -2.95 19.79 10.52
CA ALA A 10 -2.22 19.02 11.54
C ALA A 10 -2.94 17.71 11.91
N ILE A 11 -4.26 17.74 12.05
CA ILE A 11 -5.07 16.54 12.32
C ILE A 11 -4.97 15.56 11.16
N THR A 12 -5.17 16.02 9.92
CA THR A 12 -5.06 15.17 8.72
C THR A 12 -3.70 14.49 8.67
N ARG A 13 -2.60 15.23 8.87
CA ARG A 13 -1.26 14.66 8.90
C ARG A 13 -1.11 13.60 9.99
N THR A 14 -1.63 13.87 11.18
CA THR A 14 -1.57 12.93 12.32
C THR A 14 -2.34 11.64 12.01
N VAL A 15 -3.54 11.76 11.45
CA VAL A 15 -4.37 10.62 11.05
C VAL A 15 -3.68 9.81 9.94
N LEU A 16 -3.10 10.46 8.94
CA LEU A 16 -2.37 9.78 7.88
C LEU A 16 -1.15 9.02 8.41
N ILE A 17 -0.38 9.60 9.33
CA ILE A 17 0.79 8.95 9.94
C ILE A 17 0.34 7.76 10.80
N ALA A 18 -0.68 7.95 11.64
CA ALA A 18 -1.21 6.87 12.48
C ALA A 18 -1.79 5.72 11.63
N GLY A 19 -2.54 6.06 10.57
CA GLY A 19 -3.07 5.10 9.61
C GLY A 19 -1.98 4.35 8.86
N TRP A 20 -0.91 5.03 8.43
CA TRP A 20 0.25 4.40 7.78
C TRP A 20 0.98 3.44 8.74
N LEU A 21 1.28 3.88 9.96
CA LEU A 21 1.91 3.02 10.98
C LEU A 21 1.06 1.79 11.27
N ALA A 22 -0.26 1.97 11.38
CA ALA A 22 -1.19 0.87 11.55
C ALA A 22 -1.16 -0.08 10.35
N ALA A 23 -1.32 0.42 9.13
CA ALA A 23 -1.37 -0.39 7.91
C ALA A 23 -0.07 -1.17 7.63
N VAL A 24 1.08 -0.57 7.93
CA VAL A 24 2.39 -1.21 7.75
C VAL A 24 2.76 -2.12 8.92
N GLY A 25 2.42 -1.74 10.15
CA GLY A 25 2.85 -2.45 11.36
C GLY A 25 1.94 -3.61 11.78
N LEU A 26 0.61 -3.45 11.69
CA LEU A 26 -0.34 -4.48 12.15
C LEU A 26 -0.18 -5.81 11.42
N PRO A 27 -0.14 -5.85 10.07
CA PRO A 27 -0.13 -7.13 9.36
C PRO A 27 1.11 -7.99 9.63
N PRO A 28 2.35 -7.46 9.64
CA PRO A 28 3.53 -8.23 10.07
C PRO A 28 3.42 -8.74 11.50
N VAL A 29 2.90 -7.93 12.43
CA VAL A 29 2.72 -8.34 13.84
C VAL A 29 1.70 -9.48 13.95
N ILE A 30 0.58 -9.37 13.25
CA ILE A 30 -0.45 -10.42 13.20
C ILE A 30 0.13 -11.71 12.59
N LEU A 31 0.83 -11.60 11.46
CA LEU A 31 1.48 -12.72 10.80
C LEU A 31 2.45 -13.43 11.74
N LEU A 32 3.33 -12.70 12.42
CA LEU A 32 4.32 -13.28 13.33
C LEU A 32 3.68 -13.95 14.55
N ARG A 33 2.58 -13.41 15.07
CA ARG A 33 1.83 -14.02 16.19
C ARG A 33 1.11 -15.30 15.79
N ALA A 34 0.42 -15.29 14.64
CA ALA A 34 -0.32 -16.45 14.16
C ALA A 34 0.57 -17.54 13.53
N ARG A 35 1.79 -17.17 13.11
CA ARG A 35 2.72 -18.05 12.38
C ARG A 35 2.97 -19.38 13.08
N THR A 36 3.20 -19.38 14.39
CA THR A 36 3.54 -20.61 15.12
C THR A 36 2.37 -21.60 15.14
N GLU A 37 1.15 -21.10 15.38
CA GLU A 37 -0.06 -21.90 15.35
C GLU A 37 -0.29 -22.50 13.96
N TRP A 38 -0.20 -21.68 12.92
CA TRP A 38 -0.33 -22.15 11.54
C TRP A 38 0.74 -23.16 11.15
N LEU A 39 1.99 -22.97 11.59
CA LEU A 39 3.06 -23.95 11.33
C LEU A 39 2.82 -25.28 12.05
N ASN A 40 2.22 -25.26 13.24
CA ASN A 40 1.86 -26.48 13.97
C ASN A 40 0.73 -27.22 13.24
N ASP A 41 -0.29 -26.50 12.79
CA ASP A 41 -1.40 -27.09 12.03
C ASP A 41 -0.93 -27.66 10.69
N LEU A 42 -0.05 -26.94 9.98
CA LEU A 42 0.56 -27.41 8.74
C LEU A 42 1.62 -28.50 8.95
N GLY A 43 2.06 -28.71 10.19
CA GLY A 43 2.99 -29.74 10.60
C GLY A 43 2.34 -31.08 10.93
N ARG A 44 1.00 -31.13 10.96
CA ARG A 44 0.25 -32.35 11.27
C ARG A 44 0.44 -33.43 10.19
N PRO A 45 0.55 -34.71 10.58
CA PRO A 45 0.79 -35.81 9.63
C PRO A 45 -0.31 -35.91 8.57
N GLU A 46 -1.56 -35.61 8.91
CA GLU A 46 -2.69 -35.68 7.98
C GLU A 46 -2.55 -34.68 6.83
N VAL A 47 -1.91 -33.53 7.06
CA VAL A 47 -1.66 -32.51 6.03
C VAL A 47 -0.56 -32.97 5.07
N GLN A 48 0.45 -33.65 5.59
CA GLN A 48 1.51 -34.24 4.77
C GLN A 48 0.96 -35.38 3.90
N GLU A 49 0.14 -36.27 4.47
CA GLU A 49 -0.51 -37.36 3.72
C GLU A 49 -1.40 -36.82 2.58
N GLN A 50 -2.18 -35.77 2.84
CA GLN A 50 -2.98 -35.11 1.82
C GLN A 50 -2.12 -34.52 0.69
N TRP A 51 -0.98 -33.92 1.04
CA TRP A 51 -0.04 -33.39 0.06
C TRP A 51 0.60 -34.49 -0.79
N ASP A 52 0.98 -35.61 -0.15
CA ASP A 52 1.57 -36.75 -0.85
C ASP A 52 0.54 -37.42 -1.77
N ALA A 53 -0.71 -37.58 -1.32
CA ALA A 53 -1.81 -38.08 -2.14
C ALA A 53 -2.07 -37.18 -3.37
N PHE A 54 -2.05 -35.86 -3.18
CA PHE A 54 -2.16 -34.89 -4.27
C PHE A 54 -1.02 -35.04 -5.29
N ARG A 55 0.22 -35.19 -4.81
CA ARG A 55 1.37 -35.41 -5.69
C ARG A 55 1.27 -36.71 -6.48
N ILE A 56 0.81 -37.79 -5.85
CA ILE A 56 0.58 -39.08 -6.50
C ILE A 56 -0.50 -38.98 -7.58
N ASP A 57 -1.60 -38.27 -7.30
CA ASP A 57 -2.67 -38.05 -8.29
C ASP A 57 -2.18 -37.20 -9.48
N MET A 58 -1.44 -36.13 -9.22
CA MET A 58 -0.79 -35.32 -10.26
C MET A 58 0.14 -36.17 -11.13
N GLN A 59 0.91 -37.08 -10.54
CA GLN A 59 1.81 -37.97 -11.28
C GLN A 59 1.04 -38.96 -12.17
N LYS A 60 -0.10 -39.48 -11.71
CA LYS A 60 -0.99 -40.33 -12.54
C LYS A 60 -1.60 -39.60 -13.74
N GLN A 61 -1.70 -38.27 -13.65
CA GLN A 61 -2.20 -37.41 -14.73
C GLN A 61 -1.09 -36.98 -15.70
N THR A 62 0.18 -37.01 -15.28
CA THR A 62 1.33 -36.73 -16.15
C THR A 62 1.57 -37.91 -17.11
N GLY A 63 1.67 -37.64 -18.41
CA GLY A 63 1.94 -38.68 -19.43
C GLY A 63 0.71 -39.38 -20.02
N ARG A 64 -0.52 -38.99 -19.64
CA ARG A 64 -1.72 -39.28 -20.45
C ARG A 64 -1.80 -38.25 -21.57
N ASP A 65 -2.05 -38.71 -22.81
CA ASP A 65 -2.15 -37.88 -24.03
C ASP A 65 -3.26 -36.82 -23.92
N GLY A 66 -2.95 -35.72 -23.25
CA GLY A 66 -3.77 -34.52 -23.16
C GLY A 66 -2.92 -33.30 -23.48
N THR A 67 -3.51 -32.34 -24.19
CA THR A 67 -2.87 -31.10 -24.66
C THR A 67 -2.17 -30.30 -23.55
N VAL A 68 -2.54 -30.51 -22.28
CA VAL A 68 -1.91 -29.87 -21.11
C VAL A 68 -1.28 -30.93 -20.22
N GLN A 69 0.04 -31.09 -20.33
CA GLN A 69 0.79 -31.87 -19.35
C GLN A 69 0.98 -31.07 -18.07
N ARG A 70 0.38 -31.55 -16.98
CA ARG A 70 0.58 -30.96 -15.64
C ARG A 70 1.89 -31.47 -15.06
N LYS A 71 2.75 -30.55 -14.64
CA LYS A 71 4.02 -30.84 -13.99
C LYS A 71 3.77 -31.24 -12.53
N VAL A 72 4.29 -32.39 -12.14
CA VAL A 72 4.27 -32.82 -10.73
C VAL A 72 5.05 -31.81 -9.89
N PRO A 73 4.48 -31.32 -8.76
CA PRO A 73 5.20 -30.47 -7.83
C PRO A 73 6.53 -31.10 -7.41
N LYS A 74 7.59 -30.31 -7.30
CA LYS A 74 8.91 -30.82 -6.86
C LYS A 74 9.05 -30.89 -5.34
N SER A 75 8.40 -29.99 -4.60
CA SER A 75 8.51 -29.87 -3.13
C SER A 75 7.95 -31.07 -2.37
N THR A 76 8.77 -31.70 -1.53
CA THR A 76 8.37 -32.79 -0.63
C THR A 76 7.40 -32.33 0.45
N GLU A 77 7.55 -31.09 0.92
CA GLU A 77 6.64 -30.48 1.90
C GLU A 77 5.56 -29.63 1.21
N PRO A 78 4.39 -29.44 1.87
CA PRO A 78 3.38 -28.51 1.41
C PRO A 78 3.97 -27.10 1.21
N PRO A 79 3.70 -26.44 0.07
CA PRO A 79 4.36 -25.18 -0.27
C PRO A 79 4.02 -24.05 0.72
N LEU A 80 2.81 -24.06 1.30
CA LEU A 80 2.42 -23.07 2.30
C LEU A 80 3.27 -23.19 3.58
N ARG A 81 3.60 -24.41 4.00
CA ARG A 81 4.47 -24.67 5.15
C ARG A 81 5.87 -24.12 4.91
N VAL A 82 6.44 -24.42 3.75
CA VAL A 82 7.76 -23.91 3.34
C VAL A 82 7.78 -22.39 3.28
N TRP A 83 6.75 -21.79 2.66
CA TRP A 83 6.64 -20.32 2.56
C TRP A 83 6.59 -19.65 3.95
N LEU A 84 5.76 -20.18 4.84
CA LEU A 84 5.58 -19.63 6.18
C LEU A 84 6.83 -19.85 7.06
N ARG A 85 7.53 -20.99 6.89
CA ARG A 85 8.77 -21.30 7.61
C ARG A 85 9.91 -20.40 7.13
N ASP A 86 10.21 -20.45 5.83
CA ASP A 86 11.49 -19.98 5.27
C ASP A 86 11.41 -18.58 4.64
N TYR A 87 10.22 -18.16 4.17
CA TYR A 87 10.06 -16.94 3.37
C TYR A 87 9.17 -15.85 4.01
N HIS A 88 8.79 -16.02 5.28
CA HIS A 88 7.97 -15.02 5.99
C HIS A 88 8.61 -13.62 6.05
N TRP A 89 9.93 -13.52 6.15
CA TRP A 89 10.63 -12.22 6.11
C TRP A 89 10.54 -11.55 4.74
N LEU A 90 10.56 -12.33 3.65
CA LEU A 90 10.36 -11.79 2.30
C LEU A 90 8.95 -11.20 2.17
N ALA A 91 7.95 -11.87 2.74
CA ALA A 91 6.58 -11.38 2.77
C ALA A 91 6.45 -10.07 3.56
N ILE A 92 7.09 -10.00 4.75
CA ILE A 92 7.12 -8.79 5.58
C ILE A 92 7.83 -7.64 4.85
N ALA A 93 8.98 -7.89 4.24
CA ALA A 93 9.73 -6.88 3.51
C ALA A 93 8.93 -6.34 2.31
N ALA A 94 8.31 -7.22 1.53
CA ALA A 94 7.45 -6.83 0.42
C ALA A 94 6.24 -6.01 0.93
N TRP A 95 5.59 -6.45 2.01
CA TRP A 95 4.46 -5.74 2.62
C TRP A 95 4.84 -4.33 3.06
N ILE A 96 5.96 -4.18 3.77
CA ILE A 96 6.45 -2.88 4.25
C ILE A 96 6.75 -1.97 3.06
N LEU A 97 7.43 -2.48 2.03
CA LEU A 97 7.79 -1.71 0.85
C LEU A 97 6.55 -1.22 0.11
N PHE A 98 5.68 -2.15 -0.32
CA PHE A 98 4.49 -1.78 -1.09
C PHE A 98 3.49 -0.98 -0.26
N GLY A 99 3.30 -1.32 1.01
CA GLY A 99 2.44 -0.58 1.92
C GLY A 99 2.91 0.85 2.15
N THR A 100 4.22 1.06 2.26
CA THR A 100 4.80 2.41 2.40
C THR A 100 4.63 3.22 1.12
N VAL A 101 4.96 2.64 -0.04
CA VAL A 101 4.81 3.31 -1.33
C VAL A 101 3.35 3.71 -1.56
N LEU A 102 2.42 2.77 -1.38
CA LEU A 102 0.99 3.04 -1.55
C LEU A 102 0.50 4.14 -0.62
N SER A 103 0.80 4.03 0.68
CA SER A 103 0.38 5.02 1.68
C SER A 103 0.98 6.40 1.41
N PHE A 104 2.21 6.47 0.91
CA PHE A 104 2.85 7.73 0.55
C PHE A 104 2.07 8.44 -0.56
N PHE A 105 1.79 7.75 -1.67
CA PHE A 105 1.03 8.34 -2.78
C PHE A 105 -0.40 8.70 -2.37
N THR A 106 -1.09 7.83 -1.62
CA THR A 106 -2.41 8.13 -1.08
C THR A 106 -2.38 9.36 -0.17
N GLY A 107 -1.36 9.47 0.70
CA GLY A 107 -1.17 10.62 1.58
C GLY A 107 -0.97 11.93 0.82
N LEU A 108 -0.19 11.92 -0.27
CA LEU A 108 -0.03 13.08 -1.15
C LEU A 108 -1.36 13.51 -1.78
N MET A 109 -2.16 12.56 -2.26
CA MET A 109 -3.47 12.85 -2.83
C MET A 109 -4.43 13.45 -1.78
N VAL A 110 -4.53 12.84 -0.60
CA VAL A 110 -5.38 13.34 0.48
C VAL A 110 -4.95 14.74 0.91
N MET A 111 -3.65 14.97 1.06
CA MET A 111 -3.12 16.28 1.45
C MET A 111 -3.40 17.34 0.38
N GLY A 112 -3.28 16.98 -0.90
CA GLY A 112 -3.65 17.85 -2.03
C GLY A 112 -5.11 18.27 -1.98
N THR A 113 -6.02 17.30 -1.81
CA THR A 113 -7.46 17.54 -1.71
C THR A 113 -7.82 18.40 -0.50
N VAL A 114 -7.27 18.09 0.68
CA VAL A 114 -7.53 18.85 1.91
C VAL A 114 -7.05 20.30 1.77
N ARG A 115 -5.90 20.52 1.14
CA ARG A 115 -5.39 21.89 0.90
C ARG A 115 -6.31 22.68 -0.05
N GLN A 116 -6.85 22.06 -1.10
CA GLN A 116 -7.80 22.70 -2.01
C GLN A 116 -9.12 23.07 -1.31
N ILE A 117 -9.64 22.20 -0.44
CA ILE A 117 -10.87 22.45 0.32
C ILE A 117 -10.67 23.61 1.30
N VAL A 118 -9.53 23.64 1.99
CA VAL A 118 -9.24 24.65 3.03
C VAL A 118 -8.82 26.00 2.42
N THR A 119 -8.20 26.00 1.24
CA THR A 119 -7.79 27.20 0.51
C THR A 119 -8.32 27.15 -0.92
N PRO A 120 -9.58 27.54 -1.15
CA PRO A 120 -10.15 27.50 -2.49
C PRO A 120 -9.43 28.51 -3.39
N PRO A 121 -9.05 28.11 -4.63
CA PRO A 121 -8.23 28.93 -5.52
C PRO A 121 -8.91 30.25 -5.92
N PHE A 122 -10.25 30.29 -5.97
CA PHE A 122 -11.02 31.50 -6.26
C PHE A 122 -10.77 32.62 -5.23
N LEU A 123 -10.76 32.29 -3.94
CA LEU A 123 -10.53 33.30 -2.89
C LEU A 123 -9.08 33.80 -2.90
N ALA A 124 -8.13 32.98 -3.35
CA ALA A 124 -6.75 33.41 -3.54
C ALA A 124 -6.62 34.39 -4.71
N GLU A 125 -7.34 34.19 -5.81
CA GLU A 125 -7.31 35.09 -6.98
C GLU A 125 -7.94 36.45 -6.66
N VAL A 126 -9.09 36.47 -5.98
CA VAL A 126 -9.78 37.71 -5.56
C VAL A 126 -8.90 38.56 -4.64
N SER A 127 -8.11 37.94 -3.75
CA SER A 127 -7.21 38.67 -2.87
C SER A 127 -6.01 39.33 -3.59
N ARG A 128 -5.64 38.86 -4.79
CA ARG A 128 -4.52 39.40 -5.59
C ARG A 128 -4.93 40.54 -6.53
N GLU A 129 -6.23 40.75 -6.77
CA GLU A 129 -6.73 41.80 -7.65
C GLU A 129 -6.26 43.23 -7.29
N PRO A 130 -6.32 43.69 -6.03
CA PRO A 130 -5.90 45.05 -5.69
C PRO A 130 -4.40 45.31 -5.93
N GLU A 131 -3.56 44.28 -5.87
CA GLU A 131 -2.13 44.36 -6.16
C GLU A 131 -1.86 44.45 -7.68
N ARG A 132 -2.66 43.72 -8.47
CA ARG A 132 -2.64 43.79 -9.94
C ARG A 132 -3.02 45.18 -10.44
N LEU A 133 -4.05 45.79 -9.84
CA LEU A 133 -4.50 47.11 -10.24
C LEU A 133 -3.49 48.21 -9.86
N ARG A 134 -2.77 48.08 -8.73
CA ARG A 134 -1.64 48.96 -8.41
C ARG A 134 -0.48 48.82 -9.40
N SER A 135 -0.09 47.61 -9.78
CA SER A 135 1.02 47.42 -10.72
C SER A 135 0.71 47.88 -12.15
N VAL A 136 -0.58 47.92 -12.52
CA VAL A 136 -1.03 48.48 -13.79
C VAL A 136 -0.99 50.01 -13.77
N GLY A 137 -1.29 50.65 -12.63
CA GLY A 137 -1.19 52.10 -12.46
C GLY A 137 0.24 52.66 -12.43
N ASP A 138 1.22 51.84 -12.04
CA ASP A 138 2.65 52.21 -12.01
C ASP A 138 3.39 51.98 -13.34
N ARG A 139 2.72 51.54 -14.40
CA ARG A 139 3.37 51.42 -15.71
C ARG A 139 3.60 52.83 -16.29
N PRO A 140 4.87 53.29 -16.43
CA PRO A 140 5.12 54.53 -17.14
C PRO A 140 4.64 54.32 -18.57
N GLU A 141 3.71 55.18 -19.03
CA GLU A 141 3.32 55.25 -20.42
C GLU A 141 4.59 55.44 -21.25
N LYS A 142 5.08 54.34 -21.84
CA LYS A 142 6.14 54.44 -22.83
C LYS A 142 5.51 55.15 -24.01
N GLY A 143 5.90 56.41 -24.14
CA GLY A 143 5.33 57.37 -25.06
C GLY A 143 5.16 56.80 -26.47
N LEU A 144 3.98 57.05 -27.03
CA LEU A 144 3.85 57.28 -28.45
C LEU A 144 4.77 58.47 -28.80
N GLN A 145 5.93 58.17 -29.39
CA GLN A 145 6.60 59.04 -30.33
C GLN A 145 6.82 58.25 -31.62
#